data_AF-A0A1Z7WQ36-F1
#
_entry.id   AF-A0A1Z7WQ36-F1
#
_cell.length_a   1.000
_cell.length_b   1.000
_cell.length_c   1.000
_cell.angle_alpha   90.00
_cell.angle_beta   90.00
_cell.angle_gamma   90.00
#
_symmetry.space_group_name_H-M   'P 1'
#
loop_
_entity.id
_entity.type
_entity.pdbx_description
1 polymer ?
#
loop_
_entity_poly.entity_id
_entity_poly.type
_entity_poly.pdbx_seq_one_letter_code
_entity_poly.pdbx_strand_id
1 'polypeptide(L)'
;MTLQNFQYLSITLVLCGWLFLYYLNNRAFKRGEVARFKDRLVDRLSATNDWLLKEWFLNEKNYSGFMLEELLTSKITHIELRMEQYNNFIGYSLIDTKCLSNLRDFDVGAKRDEVAAIIFSESVSDIIEHIEETFSIYLHRKSPIKIWNTKKYEIVGALCGMVIVSTFFLAAYCSSK
;
A
#
# COMPACT_ATOMS: atom_id res chain seq x y z
N MET A 1 -1.05 48.20 20.16
CA MET A 1 -1.17 46.82 19.66
C MET A 1 -0.94 45.89 20.83
N THR A 2 -2.01 45.33 21.38
CA THR A 2 -2.08 44.80 22.74
C THR A 2 -1.52 43.38 22.83
N LEU A 3 -0.97 43.03 24.00
CA LEU A 3 -0.42 41.70 24.36
C LEU A 3 -1.32 40.52 23.93
N GLN A 4 -2.64 40.72 23.92
CA GLN A 4 -3.62 39.76 23.42
C GLN A 4 -3.43 39.39 21.94
N ASN A 5 -3.16 40.34 21.05
CA ASN A 5 -2.93 40.05 19.63
C ASN A 5 -1.68 39.18 19.42
N PHE A 6 -0.66 39.35 20.26
CA PHE A 6 0.54 38.51 20.25
C PHE A 6 0.24 37.09 20.74
N GLN A 7 -0.58 36.96 21.80
CA GLN A 7 -1.06 35.66 22.28
C GLN A 7 -1.89 34.92 21.21
N TYR A 8 -2.83 35.58 20.53
CA TYR A 8 -3.62 34.94 19.47
C TYR A 8 -2.77 34.50 18.28
N LEU A 9 -1.80 35.31 17.87
CA LEU A 9 -0.86 34.96 16.81
C LEU A 9 -0.01 33.74 17.19
N SER A 10 0.46 33.67 18.44
CA SER A 10 1.24 32.54 18.95
C SER A 10 0.45 31.23 18.98
N ILE A 11 -0.80 31.24 19.43
CA ILE A 11 -1.67 30.05 19.46
C ILE A 11 -1.97 29.57 18.05
N THR A 12 -2.25 30.50 17.13
CA THR A 12 -2.54 30.16 15.73
C THR A 12 -1.32 29.54 15.05
N LEU A 13 -0.11 30.08 15.28
CA LEU A 13 1.14 29.51 14.77
C LEU A 13 1.39 28.11 15.32
N VAL A 14 1.12 27.88 16.61
CA VAL A 14 1.26 26.56 17.24
C VAL A 14 0.29 25.56 16.61
N LEU A 15 -0.98 25.92 16.43
CA LEU A 15 -1.98 25.06 15.78
C LEU A 15 -1.60 24.72 14.33
N CYS A 16 -1.16 25.71 13.55
CA CYS A 16 -0.67 25.50 12.19
C CYS A 16 0.57 24.59 12.18
N GLY A 17 1.50 24.78 13.11
CA GLY A 17 2.68 23.93 13.27
C GLY A 17 2.32 22.48 13.59
N TRP A 18 1.37 22.24 14.49
CA TRP A 18 0.89 20.90 14.82
C TRP A 18 0.15 20.23 13.65
N LEU A 19 -0.68 20.97 12.92
CA LEU A 19 -1.33 20.45 11.71
C LEU A 19 -0.31 20.06 10.63
N PHE A 20 0.72 20.88 10.45
CA PHE A 20 1.81 20.59 9.52
C PHE A 20 2.61 19.36 9.95
N LEU A 21 2.98 19.25 11.23
CA LEU A 21 3.67 18.08 11.78
C LEU A 21 2.82 16.82 11.65
N TYR A 22 1.52 16.90 11.97
CA TYR A 22 0.59 15.80 11.81
C TYR A 22 0.51 15.34 10.35
N TYR A 23 0.44 16.29 9.40
CA TYR A 23 0.43 15.99 7.98
C TYR A 23 1.71 15.28 7.53
N LEU A 24 2.89 15.79 7.93
CA LEU A 24 4.17 15.16 7.61
C LEU A 24 4.28 13.76 8.22
N ASN A 25 3.86 13.60 9.48
CA ASN A 25 3.90 12.32 10.19
C ASN A 25 2.98 11.30 9.53
N ASN A 26 1.74 11.67 9.21
CA ASN A 26 0.80 10.79 8.52
C ASN A 26 1.30 10.40 7.12
N ARG A 27 1.94 11.33 6.40
CA ARG A 27 2.56 11.05 5.11
C ARG A 27 3.74 10.07 5.24
N ALA A 28 4.60 10.27 6.23
CA ALA A 28 5.73 9.39 6.50
C ALA A 28 5.27 7.99 6.93
N PHE A 29 4.30 7.92 7.85
CA PHE A 29 3.72 6.68 8.34
C PHE A 29 3.08 5.87 7.20
N LYS A 30 2.28 6.52 6.34
CA LYS A 30 1.70 5.85 5.16
C LYS A 30 2.78 5.31 4.25
N ARG A 31 3.85 6.07 3.97
CA ARG A 31 4.97 5.56 3.16
C ARG A 31 5.63 4.32 3.79
N GLY A 32 5.84 4.35 5.11
CA GLY A 32 6.39 3.21 5.85
C GLY A 32 5.51 1.97 5.80
N GLU A 33 4.20 2.13 6.01
CA GLU A 33 3.24 1.02 5.90
C GLU A 33 3.15 0.46 4.47
N VAL A 34 3.22 1.33 3.46
CA VAL A 34 3.21 0.90 2.06
C VAL A 34 4.46 0.06 1.77
N ALA A 35 5.65 0.50 2.20
CA ALA A 35 6.89 -0.26 2.06
C ALA A 35 6.83 -1.62 2.78
N ARG A 36 6.39 -1.65 4.03
CA ARG A 36 6.25 -2.91 4.81
C ARG A 36 5.28 -3.89 4.17
N PHE A 37 4.23 -3.40 3.53
CA PHE A 37 3.33 -4.28 2.81
C PHE A 37 3.98 -4.85 1.55
N LYS A 38 4.69 -4.03 0.77
CA LYS A 38 5.46 -4.49 -0.38
C LYS A 38 6.42 -5.61 0.05
N ASP A 39 7.19 -5.40 1.11
CA ASP A 39 8.12 -6.43 1.63
C ASP A 39 7.35 -7.72 2.01
N ARG A 40 6.26 -7.62 2.78
CA ARG A 40 5.42 -8.78 3.14
C ARG A 40 4.81 -9.50 1.94
N LEU A 41 4.56 -8.81 0.82
CA LEU A 41 4.00 -9.41 -0.39
C LEU A 41 5.07 -10.19 -1.13
N VAL A 42 6.25 -9.58 -1.31
CA VAL A 42 7.44 -10.22 -1.90
C VAL A 42 7.81 -11.46 -1.10
N ASP A 43 7.88 -11.36 0.23
CA ASP A 43 8.17 -12.49 1.12
C ASP A 43 7.20 -13.67 0.91
N ARG A 44 5.91 -13.40 0.65
CA ARG A 44 4.90 -14.45 0.41
C ARG A 44 5.03 -15.10 -0.95
N LEU A 45 5.34 -14.31 -1.98
CA LEU A 45 5.61 -14.80 -3.33
C LEU A 45 6.83 -15.72 -3.30
N SER A 46 7.93 -15.25 -2.71
CA SER A 46 9.16 -16.05 -2.53
C SER A 46 8.92 -17.30 -1.70
N ALA A 47 8.18 -17.20 -0.58
CA ALA A 47 7.85 -18.36 0.24
C ALA A 47 6.96 -19.39 -0.49
N THR A 48 6.11 -18.94 -1.41
CA THR A 48 5.28 -19.83 -2.24
C THR A 48 6.15 -20.56 -3.27
N ASN A 49 7.10 -19.86 -3.88
CA ASN A 49 8.09 -20.46 -4.77
C ASN A 49 8.94 -21.51 -4.03
N ASP A 50 9.53 -21.15 -2.88
CA ASP A 50 10.35 -22.06 -2.08
C ASP A 50 9.57 -23.30 -1.63
N TRP A 51 8.29 -23.13 -1.27
CA TRP A 51 7.43 -24.25 -0.92
C TRP A 51 7.21 -25.18 -2.11
N LEU A 52 6.90 -24.62 -3.30
CA LEU A 52 6.65 -25.42 -4.50
C LEU A 52 7.91 -26.16 -4.94
N LEU A 53 9.07 -25.49 -4.93
CA LEU A 53 10.37 -26.12 -5.25
C LEU A 53 10.68 -27.27 -4.28
N LYS A 54 10.50 -27.07 -2.97
CA LYS A 54 10.68 -28.16 -1.99
C LYS A 54 9.78 -29.34 -2.29
N GLU A 55 8.51 -29.11 -2.58
CA GLU A 55 7.57 -30.19 -2.85
C GLU A 55 7.86 -30.89 -4.18
N TRP A 56 8.37 -30.17 -5.19
CA TRP A 56 8.80 -30.76 -6.45
C TRP A 56 10.02 -31.67 -6.30
N PHE A 57 11.09 -31.19 -5.64
CA PHE A 57 12.37 -31.91 -5.54
C PHE A 57 12.43 -32.93 -4.40
N LEU A 58 11.87 -32.59 -3.24
CA LEU A 58 11.94 -33.44 -2.04
C LEU A 58 10.72 -34.33 -1.88
N ASN A 59 9.62 -34.02 -2.58
CA ASN A 59 8.34 -34.73 -2.49
C ASN A 59 7.95 -35.04 -1.03
N GLU A 60 8.19 -34.05 -0.15
CA GLU A 60 8.20 -34.22 1.30
C GLU A 60 6.86 -34.74 1.84
N LYS A 61 5.76 -34.44 1.14
CA LYS A 61 4.41 -34.80 1.57
C LYS A 61 3.68 -35.74 0.59
N ASN A 62 4.33 -36.19 -0.49
CA ASN A 62 3.76 -37.10 -1.48
C ASN A 62 2.39 -36.65 -2.00
N TYR A 63 2.23 -35.37 -2.33
CA TYR A 63 0.98 -34.89 -2.92
C TYR A 63 0.76 -35.46 -4.32
N SER A 64 -0.49 -35.77 -4.65
CA SER A 64 -0.88 -35.98 -6.04
C SER A 64 -0.75 -34.66 -6.81
N GLY A 65 -0.45 -34.71 -8.11
CA GLY A 65 -0.33 -33.50 -8.94
C GLY A 65 -1.55 -32.58 -8.83
N PHE A 66 -2.75 -33.17 -8.81
CA PHE A 66 -4.01 -32.45 -8.60
C PHE A 66 -4.08 -31.73 -7.24
N MET A 67 -3.70 -32.39 -6.14
CA MET A 67 -3.68 -31.73 -4.83
C MET A 67 -2.64 -30.61 -4.77
N LEU A 68 -1.52 -30.76 -5.45
CA LEU A 68 -0.48 -29.74 -5.49
C LEU A 68 -0.95 -28.49 -6.23
N GLU A 69 -1.67 -28.65 -7.34
CA GLU A 69 -2.30 -27.56 -8.08
C GLU A 69 -3.39 -26.85 -7.26
N GLU A 70 -4.23 -27.60 -6.56
CA GLU A 70 -5.25 -27.04 -5.68
C GLU A 70 -4.63 -26.19 -4.56
N LEU A 71 -3.55 -26.71 -3.93
CA LEU A 71 -2.81 -26.00 -2.89
C LEU A 71 -2.09 -24.76 -3.43
N LEU A 72 -1.50 -24.84 -4.62
CA LEU A 72 -0.86 -23.71 -5.28
C LEU A 72 -1.89 -22.62 -5.59
N THR A 73 -3.00 -23.01 -6.21
CA THR A 73 -4.13 -22.12 -6.53
C THR A 73 -4.63 -21.42 -5.28
N SER A 74 -4.86 -22.17 -4.20
CA SER A 74 -5.28 -21.61 -2.91
C SER A 74 -4.30 -20.57 -2.36
N LYS A 75 -2.99 -20.88 -2.37
CA LYS A 75 -1.95 -19.95 -1.92
C LYS A 75 -1.92 -18.67 -2.73
N ILE A 76 -2.01 -18.78 -4.06
CA ILE A 76 -1.99 -17.63 -4.97
C ILE A 76 -3.25 -16.77 -4.79
N THR A 77 -4.43 -17.38 -4.66
CA THR A 77 -5.67 -16.65 -4.38
C THR A 77 -5.60 -15.89 -3.06
N HIS A 78 -4.96 -16.45 -2.03
CA HIS A 78 -4.72 -15.72 -0.78
C HIS A 78 -3.81 -14.50 -0.96
N ILE A 79 -2.85 -14.57 -1.88
CA ILE A 79 -1.98 -13.44 -2.23
C ILE A 79 -2.78 -12.39 -3.03
N GLU A 80 -3.58 -12.79 -4.01
CA GLU A 80 -4.48 -11.91 -4.78
C GLU A 80 -5.40 -11.10 -3.87
N LEU A 81 -6.10 -11.77 -2.93
CA LEU A 81 -7.00 -11.11 -1.98
C LEU A 81 -6.27 -10.07 -1.12
N ARG A 82 -5.04 -10.36 -0.70
CA ARG A 82 -4.22 -9.44 0.09
C ARG A 82 -3.80 -8.23 -0.72
N MET A 83 -3.47 -8.42 -2.00
CA MET A 83 -3.16 -7.33 -2.92
C MET A 83 -4.38 -6.43 -3.14
N GLU A 84 -5.56 -7.00 -3.31
CA GLU A 84 -6.80 -6.23 -3.47
C GLU A 84 -7.16 -5.41 -2.22
N GLN A 85 -7.11 -6.03 -1.04
CA GLN A 85 -7.32 -5.35 0.24
C GLN A 85 -6.39 -4.14 0.40
N TYR A 86 -5.16 -4.27 -0.08
CA TYR A 86 -4.16 -3.23 0.02
C TYR A 86 -4.33 -2.13 -1.03
N ASN A 87 -4.67 -2.48 -2.27
CA ASN A 87 -5.07 -1.52 -3.28
C ASN A 87 -6.22 -0.64 -2.76
N ASN A 88 -7.19 -1.25 -2.07
CA ASN A 88 -8.28 -0.54 -1.40
C ASN A 88 -7.80 0.34 -0.24
N PHE A 89 -6.89 -0.16 0.62
CA PHE A 89 -6.31 0.63 1.71
C PHE A 89 -5.58 1.90 1.23
N ILE A 90 -4.87 1.80 0.11
CA ILE A 90 -4.14 2.92 -0.48
C ILE A 90 -5.05 3.84 -1.30
N GLY A 91 -6.19 3.31 -1.76
CA GLY A 91 -7.09 3.99 -2.69
C GLY A 91 -6.48 4.09 -4.10
N TYR A 92 -5.60 3.15 -4.45
CA TYR A 92 -4.95 3.08 -5.75
C TYR A 92 -4.66 1.62 -6.09
N SER A 93 -4.96 1.20 -7.32
CA SER A 93 -4.58 -0.10 -7.86
C SER A 93 -3.07 -0.10 -8.14
N LEU A 94 -2.27 -0.30 -7.10
CA LEU A 94 -0.81 -0.32 -7.20
C LEU A 94 -0.31 -1.58 -7.86
N ILE A 95 -1.03 -2.68 -7.73
CA ILE A 95 -0.61 -3.95 -8.27
C ILE A 95 -1.82 -4.60 -8.92
N ASP A 96 -1.71 -4.90 -10.22
CA ASP A 96 -2.76 -5.61 -10.94
C ASP A 96 -2.74 -7.08 -10.49
N THR A 97 -3.86 -7.55 -9.93
CA THR A 97 -4.00 -8.95 -9.52
C THR A 97 -3.94 -9.91 -10.71
N LYS A 98 -4.18 -9.41 -11.93
CA LYS A 98 -4.05 -10.21 -13.15
C LYS A 98 -2.64 -10.72 -13.41
N CYS A 99 -1.60 -10.09 -12.86
CA CYS A 99 -0.23 -10.60 -12.98
C CYS A 99 -0.08 -12.00 -12.34
N LEU A 100 -0.94 -12.35 -11.37
CA LEU A 100 -0.90 -13.64 -10.69
C LEU A 100 -1.68 -14.75 -11.41
N SER A 101 -2.47 -14.44 -12.44
CA SER A 101 -3.26 -15.48 -13.15
C SER A 101 -2.36 -16.54 -13.76
N ASN A 102 -1.21 -16.12 -14.28
CA ASN A 102 -0.23 -17.02 -14.91
C ASN A 102 0.39 -18.00 -13.91
N LEU A 103 0.55 -17.59 -12.65
CA LEU A 103 1.02 -18.49 -11.59
C LEU A 103 -0.08 -19.45 -11.15
N ARG A 104 -1.33 -18.98 -11.10
CA ARG A 104 -2.48 -19.77 -10.66
C ARG A 104 -2.79 -20.89 -11.63
N ASP A 105 -2.77 -20.57 -12.91
CA ASP A 105 -3.15 -21.49 -13.99
C ASP A 105 -1.95 -22.34 -14.46
N PHE A 106 -0.85 -22.35 -13.68
CA PHE A 106 0.33 -23.15 -13.98
C PHE A 106 0.06 -24.64 -13.75
N ASP A 107 0.27 -25.45 -14.78
CA ASP A 107 0.09 -26.91 -14.73
C ASP A 107 1.30 -27.55 -14.03
N VAL A 108 1.12 -27.85 -12.75
CA VAL A 108 2.13 -28.44 -11.87
C VAL A 108 2.13 -29.97 -11.99
N GLY A 109 0.96 -30.56 -12.30
CA GLY A 109 0.75 -32.00 -12.35
C GLY A 109 1.33 -32.66 -13.60
N ALA A 110 1.27 -32.00 -14.76
CA ALA A 110 1.77 -32.54 -16.02
C ALA A 110 3.27 -32.31 -16.25
N LYS A 111 3.87 -31.33 -15.55
CA LYS A 111 5.25 -30.87 -15.79
C LYS A 111 6.12 -30.94 -14.53
N ARG A 112 6.24 -32.12 -13.92
CA ARG A 112 7.12 -32.32 -12.77
C ARG A 112 8.60 -32.46 -13.19
N ASP A 113 9.10 -31.46 -13.92
CA ASP A 113 10.45 -31.43 -14.47
C ASP A 113 11.22 -30.21 -13.95
N GLU A 114 12.56 -30.31 -13.87
CA GLU A 114 13.43 -29.20 -13.42
C GLU A 114 13.23 -27.93 -14.27
N VAL A 115 12.96 -28.09 -15.56
CA VAL A 115 12.71 -26.98 -16.49
C VAL A 115 11.45 -26.21 -16.12
N ALA A 116 10.37 -26.92 -15.75
CA ALA A 116 9.13 -26.28 -15.34
C ALA A 116 9.30 -25.52 -14.01
N ALA A 117 10.11 -26.06 -13.11
CA ALA A 117 10.45 -25.39 -11.86
C ALA A 117 11.21 -24.08 -12.08
N ILE A 118 12.14 -24.06 -13.03
CA ILE A 118 12.86 -22.84 -13.42
C ILE A 118 11.88 -21.81 -14.01
N ILE A 119 11.02 -22.22 -14.95
CA ILE A 119 10.04 -21.32 -15.59
C ILE A 119 9.08 -20.72 -14.55
N PHE A 120 8.62 -21.51 -13.58
CA PHE A 120 7.77 -21.02 -12.51
C PHE A 120 8.51 -20.00 -11.63
N SER A 121 9.75 -20.30 -11.23
CA SER A 121 10.55 -19.39 -10.43
C SER A 121 10.87 -18.08 -11.16
N GLU A 122 11.11 -18.13 -12.47
CA GLU A 122 11.30 -16.96 -13.32
C GLU A 122 10.03 -16.11 -13.37
N SER A 123 8.87 -16.75 -13.56
CA SER A 123 7.57 -16.06 -13.53
C SER A 123 7.30 -15.36 -12.19
N VAL A 124 7.68 -15.99 -11.06
CA VAL A 124 7.59 -15.36 -9.73
C VAL A 124 8.53 -14.16 -9.63
N SER A 125 9.76 -14.29 -10.15
CA SER A 125 10.75 -13.22 -10.15
C SER A 125 10.27 -12.01 -10.96
N ASP A 126 9.73 -12.22 -12.15
CA ASP A 126 9.18 -11.18 -13.02
C ASP A 126 8.04 -10.42 -12.33
N ILE A 127 7.16 -11.14 -11.62
CA ILE A 127 6.07 -10.54 -10.86
C ILE A 127 6.60 -9.71 -9.70
N ILE A 128 7.63 -10.19 -8.98
CA ILE A 128 8.29 -9.44 -7.91
C ILE A 128 8.89 -8.15 -8.47
N GLU A 129 9.65 -8.23 -9.57
CA GLU A 129 10.26 -7.06 -10.21
C GLU A 129 9.19 -6.05 -10.64
N HIS A 130 8.09 -6.50 -11.23
CA HIS A 130 6.98 -5.64 -11.62
C HIS A 130 6.32 -4.93 -10.41
N ILE A 131 6.19 -5.63 -9.27
CA ILE A 131 5.71 -5.05 -8.01
C ILE A 131 6.66 -3.95 -7.53
N GLU A 132 7.97 -4.21 -7.59
CA GLU A 132 8.99 -3.26 -7.14
C GLU A 132 9.06 -2.01 -8.03
N GLU A 133 8.99 -2.18 -9.35
CA GLU A 133 8.93 -1.08 -10.31
C GLU A 133 7.71 -0.20 -10.04
N THR A 134 6.53 -0.81 -9.90
CA THR A 134 5.29 -0.06 -9.70
C THR A 134 5.29 0.68 -8.35
N PHE A 135 5.86 0.07 -7.31
CA PHE A 135 6.06 0.73 -6.02
C PHE A 135 7.08 1.89 -6.10
N SER A 136 8.18 1.73 -6.83
CA SER A 136 9.15 2.80 -7.07
C SER A 136 8.51 3.99 -7.78
N ILE A 137 7.70 3.73 -8.82
CA ILE A 137 6.92 4.74 -9.53
C ILE A 137 5.96 5.45 -8.55
N TYR A 138 5.28 4.72 -7.67
CA TYR A 138 4.39 5.31 -6.66
C TYR A 138 5.12 6.25 -5.69
N LEU A 139 6.32 5.88 -5.25
CA LEU A 139 7.11 6.70 -4.33
C LEU A 139 7.59 8.01 -4.98
N HIS A 140 8.04 7.93 -6.23
CA HIS A 140 8.63 9.06 -6.96
C HIS A 140 7.59 9.94 -7.67
N ARG A 141 6.50 9.37 -8.19
CA ARG A 141 5.48 10.07 -9.00
C ARG A 141 4.31 10.57 -8.17
N LYS A 142 4.55 11.42 -7.16
CA LYS A 142 3.47 12.19 -6.50
C LYS A 142 3.36 13.60 -7.07
N SER A 143 2.65 13.71 -8.20
CA SER A 143 2.15 15.01 -8.66
C SER A 143 1.12 15.55 -7.64
N PRO A 144 1.20 16.83 -7.24
CA PRO A 144 0.24 17.44 -6.31
C PRO A 144 -1.21 17.34 -6.81
N ILE A 145 -1.42 17.26 -8.13
CA ILE A 145 -2.73 17.08 -8.77
C ILE A 145 -3.37 15.73 -8.41
N LYS A 146 -2.56 14.67 -8.27
CA LYS A 146 -3.06 13.35 -7.87
C LYS A 146 -3.46 13.31 -6.40
N ILE A 147 -2.69 13.96 -5.52
CA ILE A 147 -3.01 14.10 -4.09
C ILE A 147 -4.33 14.84 -3.93
N TRP A 148 -4.53 15.92 -4.69
CA TRP A 148 -5.79 16.65 -4.70
C TRP A 148 -6.98 15.74 -5.04
N ASN A 149 -6.90 14.94 -6.11
CA ASN A 149 -8.00 14.08 -6.51
C ASN A 149 -8.33 12.96 -5.50
N THR A 150 -7.35 12.39 -4.80
CA THR A 150 -7.61 11.33 -3.81
C THR A 150 -8.04 11.88 -2.45
N LYS A 151 -7.65 13.11 -2.11
CA LYS A 151 -7.81 13.68 -0.76
C LYS A 151 -8.67 14.94 -0.72
N LYS A 152 -9.34 15.32 -1.82
CA LYS A 152 -10.11 16.57 -1.93
C LYS A 152 -11.06 16.80 -0.76
N TYR A 153 -11.78 15.78 -0.31
CA TYR A 153 -12.74 15.91 0.78
C TYR A 153 -12.08 16.13 2.15
N GLU A 154 -10.93 15.50 2.41
CA GLU A 154 -10.15 15.73 3.63
C GLU A 154 -9.54 17.15 3.63
N ILE A 155 -9.05 17.61 2.48
CA ILE A 155 -8.46 18.95 2.32
C ILE A 155 -9.53 20.03 2.46
N VAL A 156 -10.69 19.83 1.82
CA VAL A 156 -11.85 20.74 1.94
C VAL A 156 -12.36 20.76 3.39
N GLY A 157 -12.45 19.60 4.05
CA GLY A 157 -12.83 19.53 5.47
C GLY A 157 -11.85 20.28 6.38
N ALA A 158 -10.54 20.15 6.16
CA ALA A 158 -9.53 20.89 6.92
C ALA A 158 -9.61 22.40 6.67
N LEU A 159 -9.86 22.83 5.43
CA LEU A 159 -10.07 24.24 5.09
C LEU A 159 -11.34 24.79 5.75
N CYS A 160 -12.46 24.07 5.70
CA CYS A 160 -13.69 24.45 6.40
C CYS A 160 -13.47 24.54 7.92
N GLY A 161 -12.73 23.61 8.51
CA GLY A 161 -12.35 23.66 9.92
C GLY A 161 -11.52 24.90 10.26
N MET A 162 -10.52 25.24 9.43
CA MET A 162 -9.74 26.46 9.60
C MET A 162 -10.60 27.72 9.48
N VAL A 163 -11.55 27.77 8.55
CA VAL A 163 -12.49 28.89 8.38
C VAL A 163 -13.38 29.03 9.61
N ILE A 164 -13.93 27.93 10.14
CA ILE A 164 -14.77 27.96 11.35
C ILE A 164 -13.99 28.46 12.56
N VAL A 165 -12.76 27.99 12.74
CA VAL A 165 -11.90 28.44 13.85
C VAL A 165 -11.59 29.93 13.71
N SER A 166 -11.23 30.37 12.50
CA SER A 166 -10.91 31.79 12.26
C SER A 166 -12.13 32.72 12.37
N THR A 167 -13.34 32.29 11.99
CA THR A 167 -14.57 33.06 12.23
C THR A 167 -14.94 33.13 13.71
N PHE A 168 -14.73 32.04 14.46
CA PHE A 168 -14.92 32.03 15.91
C PHE A 168 -13.99 33.02 16.62
N PHE A 169 -12.72 33.07 16.20
CA PHE A 169 -11.74 34.03 16.73
C PHE A 169 -12.08 35.48 16.36
N LEU A 170 -12.54 35.75 15.14
CA LEU A 170 -13.00 37.08 14.73
C LEU A 170 -14.22 37.54 15.52
N ALA A 171 -15.19 36.65 15.76
CA ALA A 171 -16.37 36.93 16.57
C ALA A 171 -16.00 37.23 18.04
N ALA A 172 -15.09 36.45 18.63
CA ALA A 172 -14.59 36.69 19.98
C ALA A 172 -13.85 38.04 20.11
N TYR A 173 -13.06 38.42 19.10
CA TYR A 173 -12.38 39.71 19.06
C TYR A 173 -13.35 40.90 18.96
N CYS A 174 -14.41 40.77 18.16
CA CYS A 174 -15.46 41.80 18.08
C CYS A 174 -16.28 41.91 19.38
N SER A 175 -16.50 40.81 20.11
CA SER A 175 -17.22 40.82 21.39
C SER A 175 -16.41 41.42 22.55
N SER A 176 -15.08 41.55 22.41
CA SER A 176 -14.19 42.10 23.44
C SER A 176 -13.91 43.60 23.28
N LYS A 177 -14.44 44.24 22.23
CA LYS A 177 -14.44 45.68 22.03
C LYS A 177 -15.74 46.29 22.51
#